data_AF-A0AA88KV30-F1
#
_entry.id   AF-A0AA88KV30-F1
#
_cell.length_a   1.000
_cell.length_b   1.000
_cell.length_c   1.000
_cell.angle_alpha   90.00
_cell.angle_beta   90.00
_cell.angle_gamma   90.00
#
_symmetry.space_group_name_H-M   'P 1'
#
loop_
_entity.id
_entity.type
_entity.pdbx_description
1 polymer ?
#
loop_
_entity_poly.entity_id
_entity_poly.type
_entity_poly.pdbx_seq_one_letter_code
_entity_poly.pdbx_strand_id
1 'polypeptide(L)'
;MLQEDPQLTLSARQPIQYPRIQHLDQIIENIGQTKGFTFQHNGPFTFVSYKIVSSESFPPVPIKEISKTQLVIDLDSHEFERRMLRREIRGLVFDRESKRLLYRSMPKFFNIDEREECNLKIVEKMLIQLKRETGKERPFILLEKLDGSLCTPCIEFLHERNDHNYNSGGGIVSRNETTLIPFRLRFRTKLDYQNEHSQSIEEFVYGIVRDDSLVRPQNNDNNNNSLNENDEDNEITTDELGEATSSTTLQEDLRKYHEKRKELHESKLPIFYCSQRIAENLERNSPVPFTLSFDNGASLFEQTQHLRNGNLIRFCVDWISKGFTPLFEYFSPNHRVVVNYGNSPFISLLALRQTILGNFVSYDEMKQTCKEYGEIECVKACTNEIINLQTDLKSIKKSIEEEKGHEGYVMILENGLMFKIKSNWYLNIHKTNEMLITESMREGRIWYMIFDNTLDDVLPHVHSDEHRKRLCDFNDKVIYHLNQTVEYLAALMQRVEEKVQENCLTHEPNAFIKMAKETCKNLKHSFFCGTIMKVKGLVEKKLLNGEIKDASEKSTETNALLLDCLVQYLKPLVKKVELIRDILTSYLVLDLIEPHQTTTASSIIYSTQEEAMKDLILFTSQMD
;
A
#
# COMPACT_ATOMS: atom_id res chain seq x y z
N MET A 1 17.37 -3.31 -47.97
CA MET A 1 16.76 -4.38 -47.15
C MET A 1 16.96 -3.96 -45.71
N LEU A 2 15.90 -3.46 -45.06
CA LEU A 2 15.90 -3.28 -43.60
C LEU A 2 15.94 -4.69 -43.01
N GLN A 3 17.05 -5.06 -42.36
CA GLN A 3 17.06 -6.26 -41.52
C GLN A 3 16.08 -5.99 -40.38
N GLU A 4 14.99 -6.73 -40.34
CA GLU A 4 14.15 -6.78 -39.14
C GLU A 4 15.02 -7.28 -37.98
N ASP A 5 15.17 -6.47 -36.95
CA ASP A 5 15.84 -6.88 -35.72
C ASP A 5 15.10 -8.11 -35.15
N PRO A 6 15.81 -9.15 -34.72
CA PRO A 6 15.17 -10.35 -34.19
C PRO A 6 14.39 -10.01 -32.92
N GLN A 7 13.07 -10.23 -32.96
CA GLN A 7 12.20 -10.05 -31.80
C GLN A 7 12.67 -10.93 -30.64
N LEU A 8 12.66 -10.37 -29.42
CA LEU A 8 13.09 -11.07 -28.23
C LEU A 8 12.06 -12.14 -27.83
N THR A 9 12.46 -13.40 -27.81
CA THR A 9 11.63 -14.51 -27.33
C THR A 9 12.11 -14.98 -25.96
N LEU A 10 11.29 -14.82 -24.92
CA LEU A 10 11.51 -15.48 -23.62
C LEU A 10 10.82 -16.84 -23.62
N SER A 11 11.58 -17.89 -23.32
CA SER A 11 10.99 -19.18 -22.99
C SER A 11 10.52 -19.15 -21.53
N ALA A 12 9.31 -19.65 -21.26
CA ALA A 12 8.86 -19.80 -19.87
C ALA A 12 9.66 -20.88 -19.10
N ARG A 13 10.47 -21.69 -19.80
CA ARG A 13 11.36 -22.70 -19.20
C ARG A 13 12.56 -22.10 -18.47
N GLN A 14 12.98 -20.90 -18.88
CA GLN A 14 14.13 -20.26 -18.26
C GLN A 14 13.64 -19.30 -17.17
N PRO A 15 14.25 -19.34 -15.97
CA PRO A 15 14.01 -18.32 -14.96
C PRO A 15 14.23 -16.94 -15.58
N ILE A 16 13.51 -15.92 -15.08
CA ILE A 16 13.81 -14.54 -15.42
C ILE A 16 15.29 -14.31 -15.16
N GLN A 17 15.98 -13.87 -16.21
CA GLN A 17 17.32 -13.35 -16.04
C GLN A 17 17.20 -11.92 -15.51
N TYR A 18 17.36 -11.77 -14.20
CA TYR A 18 17.48 -10.44 -13.60
C TYR A 18 18.74 -9.75 -14.13
N PRO A 19 18.71 -8.42 -14.34
CA PRO A 19 19.86 -7.69 -14.85
C PRO A 19 21.00 -7.74 -13.83
N ARG A 20 22.22 -7.88 -14.34
CA ARG A 20 23.44 -7.85 -13.52
C ARG A 20 23.77 -6.41 -13.17
N ILE A 21 23.81 -6.09 -11.89
CA ILE A 21 24.12 -4.74 -11.40
C ILE A 21 25.35 -4.83 -10.49
N GLN A 22 26.38 -4.07 -10.82
CA GLN A 22 27.64 -4.00 -10.07
C GLN A 22 28.01 -2.58 -9.67
N HIS A 23 27.58 -1.58 -10.45
CA HIS A 23 28.04 -0.20 -10.30
C HIS A 23 26.91 0.83 -10.48
N LEU A 24 27.02 1.95 -9.77
CA LEU A 24 26.04 3.04 -9.80
C LEU A 24 25.86 3.63 -11.20
N ASP A 25 26.94 3.72 -11.98
CA ASP A 25 26.91 4.33 -13.31
C ASP A 25 25.95 3.57 -14.27
N GLN A 26 25.82 2.24 -14.14
CA GLN A 26 24.82 1.46 -14.88
C GLN A 26 23.39 1.97 -14.63
N ILE A 27 23.11 2.39 -13.39
CA ILE A 27 21.79 2.92 -13.00
C ILE A 27 21.59 4.32 -13.56
N ILE A 28 22.61 5.18 -13.43
CA ILE A 28 22.57 6.57 -13.93
C ILE A 28 22.33 6.59 -15.44
N GLU A 29 23.05 5.76 -16.19
CA GLU A 29 22.89 5.63 -17.65
C GLU A 29 21.48 5.17 -18.04
N ASN A 30 20.91 4.20 -17.31
CA ASN A 30 19.58 3.65 -17.61
C ASN A 30 18.42 4.57 -17.19
N ILE A 31 18.62 5.41 -16.16
CA ILE A 31 17.70 6.50 -15.81
C ILE A 31 17.75 7.58 -16.89
N GLY A 32 18.94 8.01 -17.30
CA GLY A 32 19.13 9.10 -18.26
C GLY A 32 18.48 10.39 -17.77
N GLN A 33 17.61 10.99 -18.60
CA GLN A 33 16.89 12.23 -18.27
C GLN A 33 15.52 12.00 -17.61
N THR A 34 15.15 10.73 -17.33
CA THR A 34 13.84 10.41 -16.75
C THR A 34 13.72 10.94 -15.32
N LYS A 35 12.68 11.73 -15.05
CA LYS A 35 12.37 12.25 -13.71
C LYS A 35 11.68 11.20 -12.84
N GLY A 36 11.58 11.46 -11.54
CA GLY A 36 10.85 10.59 -10.60
C GLY A 36 11.70 9.50 -9.94
N PHE A 37 12.99 9.40 -10.27
CA PHE A 37 13.99 8.66 -9.50
C PHE A 37 14.63 9.57 -8.43
N THR A 38 15.13 8.97 -7.36
CA THR A 38 15.79 9.68 -6.27
C THR A 38 17.10 9.01 -5.88
N PHE A 39 18.07 9.84 -5.51
CA PHE A 39 19.38 9.47 -5.02
C PHE A 39 19.56 10.14 -3.66
N GLN A 40 19.80 9.37 -2.61
CA GLN A 40 20.01 9.88 -1.26
C GLN A 40 21.37 9.42 -0.74
N HIS A 41 22.13 10.34 -0.15
CA HIS A 41 23.48 10.06 0.36
C HIS A 41 23.51 10.15 1.87
N ASN A 42 23.57 9.00 2.55
CA ASN A 42 23.66 8.96 4.02
C ASN A 42 24.87 8.12 4.44
N GLY A 43 25.77 8.74 5.19
CA GLY A 43 27.00 8.10 5.67
C GLY A 43 27.85 7.54 4.51
N PRO A 44 28.25 6.26 4.56
CA PRO A 44 29.06 5.63 3.51
C PRO A 44 28.24 5.15 2.30
N PHE A 45 26.93 5.45 2.23
CA PHE A 45 26.04 4.88 1.23
C PHE A 45 25.41 5.90 0.29
N THR A 46 25.11 5.43 -0.92
CA THR A 46 24.21 6.06 -1.89
C THR A 46 23.01 5.15 -2.12
N PHE A 47 21.82 5.61 -1.72
CA PHE A 47 20.55 4.93 -1.90
C PHE A 47 19.90 5.39 -3.19
N VAL A 48 19.38 4.46 -4.00
CA VAL A 48 18.72 4.76 -5.26
C VAL A 48 17.35 4.11 -5.32
N SER A 49 16.34 4.92 -5.61
CA SER A 49 14.94 4.49 -5.64
C SER A 49 14.10 5.40 -6.56
N TYR A 50 12.79 5.33 -6.42
CA TYR A 50 11.84 6.20 -7.10
C TYR A 50 10.91 6.90 -6.12
N LYS A 51 10.49 8.12 -6.48
CA LYS A 51 9.42 8.90 -5.84
C LYS A 51 8.07 8.64 -6.53
N ILE A 52 8.04 8.63 -7.86
CA ILE A 52 6.78 8.52 -8.63
C ILE A 52 6.79 7.27 -9.51
N VAL A 53 5.71 6.50 -9.45
CA VAL A 53 5.43 5.40 -10.38
C VAL A 53 4.72 5.97 -11.61
N SER A 54 5.39 5.96 -12.75
CA SER A 54 4.80 6.36 -14.04
C SER A 54 5.15 5.36 -15.15
N SER A 55 4.62 5.56 -16.34
CA SER A 55 5.07 4.87 -17.56
C SER A 55 6.49 5.28 -17.98
N GLU A 56 6.98 6.43 -17.52
CA GLU A 56 8.37 6.84 -17.75
C GLU A 56 9.32 6.12 -16.81
N SER A 57 9.05 6.13 -15.49
CA SER A 57 9.89 5.45 -14.50
C SER A 57 9.89 3.93 -14.73
N PHE A 58 8.72 3.37 -14.98
CA PHE A 58 8.54 1.93 -15.22
C PHE A 58 7.78 1.72 -16.53
N PRO A 59 8.44 1.80 -17.69
CA PRO A 59 7.79 1.54 -18.97
C PRO A 59 7.28 0.09 -19.04
N PRO A 60 6.10 -0.14 -19.66
CA PRO A 60 5.52 -1.48 -19.78
C PRO A 60 6.46 -2.41 -20.56
N VAL A 61 6.33 -3.72 -20.39
CA VAL A 61 7.05 -4.68 -21.24
C VAL A 61 5.99 -5.33 -22.14
N PRO A 62 5.81 -4.85 -23.39
CA PRO A 62 4.72 -5.28 -24.25
C PRO A 62 4.91 -6.73 -24.66
N ILE A 63 3.86 -7.53 -24.46
CA ILE A 63 3.84 -8.94 -24.80
C ILE A 63 3.06 -9.08 -26.11
N LYS A 64 3.79 -9.34 -27.20
CA LYS A 64 3.26 -9.42 -28.57
C LYS A 64 2.42 -10.66 -28.77
N GLU A 65 2.94 -11.80 -28.35
CA GLU A 65 2.32 -13.10 -28.52
C GLU A 65 2.74 -14.03 -27.37
N ILE A 66 1.83 -14.90 -26.96
CA ILE A 66 2.14 -16.04 -26.09
C ILE A 66 1.90 -17.29 -26.94
N SER A 67 2.97 -17.79 -27.54
CA SER A 67 2.94 -19.04 -28.32
C SER A 67 2.94 -20.24 -27.38
N LYS A 68 2.83 -21.47 -27.92
CA LYS A 68 2.86 -22.70 -27.10
C LYS A 68 4.17 -22.89 -26.33
N THR A 69 5.25 -22.21 -26.70
CA THR A 69 6.61 -22.44 -26.16
C THR A 69 7.36 -21.16 -25.77
N GLN A 70 6.88 -19.97 -26.14
CA GLN A 70 7.59 -18.71 -25.97
C GLN A 70 6.64 -17.53 -25.75
N LEU A 71 7.04 -16.63 -24.85
CA LEU A 71 6.57 -15.25 -24.74
C LEU A 71 7.37 -14.41 -25.73
N VAL A 72 6.69 -13.83 -26.71
CA VAL A 72 7.29 -12.90 -27.67
C VAL A 72 7.14 -11.49 -27.12
N ILE A 73 8.27 -10.84 -26.83
CA ILE A 73 8.30 -9.46 -26.38
C ILE A 73 8.50 -8.55 -27.59
N ASP A 74 7.68 -7.52 -27.69
CA ASP A 74 7.78 -6.53 -28.77
C ASP A 74 8.80 -5.43 -28.42
N LEU A 75 10.02 -5.85 -28.09
CA LEU A 75 11.15 -4.97 -27.80
C LEU A 75 12.44 -5.57 -28.35
N ASP A 76 13.37 -4.71 -28.74
CA ASP A 76 14.75 -5.11 -28.92
C ASP A 76 15.39 -5.48 -27.56
N SER A 77 16.54 -6.17 -27.63
CA SER A 77 17.21 -6.69 -26.43
C SER A 77 17.68 -5.59 -25.48
N HIS A 78 18.15 -4.46 -26.02
CA HIS A 78 18.68 -3.36 -25.24
C HIS A 78 17.57 -2.63 -24.48
N GLU A 79 16.45 -2.34 -25.15
CA GLU A 79 15.31 -1.72 -24.49
C GLU A 79 14.69 -2.68 -23.46
N PHE A 80 14.57 -3.98 -23.75
CA PHE A 80 14.13 -4.96 -22.75
C PHE A 80 15.01 -4.95 -21.50
N GLU A 81 16.35 -5.02 -21.67
CA GLU A 81 17.30 -4.97 -20.56
C GLU A 81 17.16 -3.68 -19.75
N ARG A 82 17.08 -2.52 -20.42
CA ARG A 82 16.84 -1.23 -19.77
C ARG A 82 15.56 -1.22 -18.95
N ARG A 83 14.46 -1.74 -19.49
CA ARG A 83 13.18 -1.82 -18.77
C ARG A 83 13.25 -2.76 -17.57
N MET A 84 13.98 -3.86 -17.68
CA MET A 84 14.22 -4.77 -16.56
C MET A 84 15.12 -4.15 -15.48
N LEU A 85 16.17 -3.42 -15.87
CA LEU A 85 17.02 -2.68 -14.94
C LEU A 85 16.25 -1.57 -14.22
N ARG A 86 15.37 -0.84 -14.89
CA ARG A 86 14.50 0.15 -14.23
C ARG A 86 13.63 -0.45 -13.13
N ARG A 87 13.13 -1.69 -13.30
CA ARG A 87 12.37 -2.40 -12.26
C ARG A 87 13.22 -2.70 -11.02
N GLU A 88 14.54 -2.71 -11.11
CA GLU A 88 15.45 -2.89 -9.98
C GLU A 88 15.66 -1.63 -9.14
N ILE A 89 15.30 -0.44 -9.65
CA ILE A 89 15.56 0.85 -9.00
C ILE A 89 14.52 1.11 -7.92
N ARG A 90 14.54 0.26 -6.88
CA ARG A 90 13.64 0.31 -5.73
C ARG A 90 14.43 0.00 -4.45
N GLY A 91 15.22 0.96 -4.00
CA GLY A 91 16.05 0.82 -2.80
C GLY A 91 17.31 0.01 -3.05
N LEU A 92 18.02 0.31 -4.14
CA LEU A 92 19.41 -0.15 -4.34
C LEU A 92 20.34 0.64 -3.42
N VAL A 93 21.43 0.02 -2.97
CA VAL A 93 22.41 0.67 -2.11
C VAL A 93 23.80 0.46 -2.67
N PHE A 94 24.49 1.56 -2.89
CA PHE A 94 25.85 1.60 -3.37
C PHE A 94 26.78 2.15 -2.30
N ASP A 95 28.01 1.68 -2.30
CA ASP A 95 29.11 2.32 -1.59
C ASP A 95 29.33 3.73 -2.16
N ARG A 96 29.46 4.74 -1.30
CA ARG A 96 29.52 6.14 -1.74
C ARG A 96 30.81 6.49 -2.46
N GLU A 97 31.93 5.89 -2.06
CA GLU A 97 33.24 6.19 -2.64
C GLU A 97 33.50 5.36 -3.90
N SER A 98 33.40 4.04 -3.77
CA SER A 98 33.67 3.09 -4.86
C SER A 98 32.49 2.92 -5.83
N LYS A 99 31.30 3.46 -5.51
CA LYS A 99 30.06 3.33 -6.31
C LYS A 99 29.62 1.89 -6.57
N ARG A 100 30.17 0.90 -5.85
CA ARG A 100 29.84 -0.52 -6.00
C ARG A 100 28.51 -0.84 -5.36
N LEU A 101 27.72 -1.72 -5.98
CA LEU A 101 26.48 -2.22 -5.38
C LEU A 101 26.79 -3.06 -4.14
N LEU A 102 26.18 -2.72 -3.02
CA LEU A 102 26.30 -3.42 -1.74
C LEU A 102 25.05 -4.21 -1.38
N TYR A 103 23.86 -3.65 -1.62
CA TYR A 103 22.58 -4.26 -1.25
C TYR A 103 21.53 -4.04 -2.33
N ARG A 104 20.71 -5.08 -2.60
CA ARG A 104 19.68 -5.08 -3.65
C ARG A 104 18.34 -5.52 -3.08
N SER A 105 17.43 -4.57 -2.92
CA SER A 105 16.07 -4.82 -2.41
C SER A 105 15.17 -5.52 -3.44
N MET A 106 13.89 -5.77 -3.12
CA MET A 106 12.92 -6.36 -4.07
C MET A 106 12.74 -5.49 -5.32
N PRO A 107 12.64 -6.08 -6.54
CA PRO A 107 12.32 -5.32 -7.74
C PRO A 107 10.88 -4.78 -7.65
N LYS A 108 10.55 -3.81 -8.50
CA LYS A 108 9.18 -3.34 -8.68
C LYS A 108 8.36 -4.41 -9.40
N PHE A 109 7.30 -4.84 -8.75
CA PHE A 109 6.23 -5.65 -9.32
C PHE A 109 4.86 -5.03 -9.07
N PHE A 110 3.86 -5.44 -9.84
CA PHE A 110 2.56 -4.77 -9.96
C PHE A 110 1.40 -5.69 -9.58
N ASN A 111 0.21 -5.11 -9.38
CA ASN A 111 -0.99 -5.90 -9.18
C ASN A 111 -1.38 -6.56 -10.49
N ILE A 112 -2.03 -7.71 -10.39
CA ILE A 112 -2.79 -8.24 -11.53
C ILE A 112 -3.78 -7.17 -11.99
N ASP A 113 -3.86 -6.97 -13.30
CA ASP A 113 -4.64 -5.93 -13.98
C ASP A 113 -4.21 -4.48 -13.71
N GLU A 114 -3.06 -4.22 -13.08
CA GLU A 114 -2.52 -2.85 -12.92
C GLU A 114 -1.94 -2.29 -14.21
N ARG A 115 -1.32 -3.16 -15.03
CA ARG A 115 -0.62 -2.82 -16.26
C ARG A 115 -0.82 -3.90 -17.31
N GLU A 116 -0.49 -3.57 -18.56
CA GLU A 116 -0.60 -4.50 -19.70
C GLU A 116 0.14 -5.81 -19.44
N GLU A 117 1.39 -5.75 -18.98
CA GLU A 117 2.20 -6.96 -18.70
C GLU A 117 1.67 -7.82 -17.54
N CYS A 118 0.76 -7.27 -16.73
CA CYS A 118 0.15 -7.94 -15.58
C CYS A 118 -1.35 -8.23 -15.81
N ASN A 119 -1.84 -8.12 -17.05
CA ASN A 119 -3.23 -8.42 -17.37
C ASN A 119 -3.58 -9.87 -17.02
N LEU A 120 -4.76 -10.09 -16.44
CA LEU A 120 -5.23 -11.41 -16.02
C LEU A 120 -5.09 -12.48 -17.10
N LYS A 121 -5.47 -12.18 -18.35
CA LYS A 121 -5.40 -13.14 -19.46
C LYS A 121 -3.96 -13.46 -19.87
N ILE A 122 -3.05 -12.50 -19.73
CA ILE A 122 -1.63 -12.69 -20.00
C ILE A 122 -1.02 -13.61 -18.95
N VAL A 123 -1.27 -13.32 -17.66
CA VAL A 123 -0.77 -14.13 -16.54
C VAL A 123 -1.36 -15.54 -16.58
N GLU A 124 -2.64 -15.69 -16.91
CA GLU A 124 -3.28 -17.01 -17.08
C GLU A 124 -2.62 -17.84 -18.19
N LYS A 125 -2.29 -17.22 -19.32
CA LYS A 125 -1.54 -17.89 -20.40
C LYS A 125 -0.13 -18.29 -19.96
N MET A 126 0.57 -17.45 -19.17
CA MET A 126 1.87 -17.78 -18.58
C MET A 126 1.76 -19.01 -17.66
N LEU A 127 0.73 -19.07 -16.81
CA LEU A 127 0.48 -20.20 -15.92
C LEU A 127 0.21 -21.50 -16.69
N ILE A 128 -0.61 -21.46 -17.75
CA ILE A 128 -0.88 -22.62 -18.62
C ILE A 128 0.42 -23.13 -19.25
N GLN A 129 1.27 -22.21 -19.71
CA GLN A 129 2.57 -22.57 -20.28
C GLN A 129 3.48 -23.23 -19.23
N LEU A 130 3.66 -22.59 -18.07
CA LEU A 130 4.50 -23.14 -16.99
C LEU A 130 3.98 -24.49 -16.50
N LYS A 131 2.67 -24.69 -16.42
CA LYS A 131 2.05 -25.98 -16.06
C LYS A 131 2.43 -27.08 -17.05
N ARG A 132 2.38 -26.80 -18.35
CA ARG A 132 2.79 -27.75 -19.41
C ARG A 132 4.28 -28.08 -19.34
N GLU A 133 5.11 -27.11 -18.99
CA GLU A 133 6.57 -27.26 -19.00
C GLU A 133 7.12 -27.91 -17.73
N THR A 134 6.61 -27.51 -16.56
CA THR A 134 7.05 -28.02 -15.25
C THR A 134 6.32 -29.29 -14.83
N GLY A 135 5.14 -29.56 -15.41
CA GLY A 135 4.24 -30.62 -14.96
C GLY A 135 3.57 -30.34 -13.61
N LYS A 136 3.83 -29.18 -13.00
CA LYS A 136 3.23 -28.80 -11.71
C LYS A 136 1.82 -28.28 -11.95
N GLU A 137 0.85 -28.83 -11.22
CA GLU A 137 -0.54 -28.34 -11.24
C GLU A 137 -0.63 -26.86 -10.83
N ARG A 138 0.25 -26.45 -9.91
CA ARG A 138 0.43 -25.07 -9.46
C ARG A 138 1.86 -24.62 -9.73
N PRO A 139 2.14 -24.01 -10.89
CA PRO A 139 3.46 -23.51 -11.23
C PRO A 139 3.73 -22.13 -10.60
N PHE A 140 3.30 -21.94 -9.36
CA PHE A 140 3.45 -20.73 -8.58
C PHE A 140 3.26 -21.03 -7.09
N ILE A 141 3.74 -20.11 -6.26
CA ILE A 141 3.46 -20.06 -4.82
C ILE A 141 2.75 -18.75 -4.49
N LEU A 142 1.82 -18.80 -3.53
CA LEU A 142 1.20 -17.63 -2.92
C LEU A 142 1.82 -17.43 -1.55
N LEU A 143 2.47 -16.28 -1.34
CA LEU A 143 3.02 -15.88 -0.04
C LEU A 143 2.18 -14.76 0.54
N GLU A 144 1.92 -14.80 1.85
CA GLU A 144 1.20 -13.74 2.55
C GLU A 144 1.86 -12.39 2.26
N LYS A 145 1.05 -11.41 1.83
CA LYS A 145 1.52 -10.04 1.74
C LYS A 145 1.36 -9.41 3.11
N LEU A 146 2.45 -9.36 3.86
CA LEU A 146 2.51 -8.67 5.14
C LEU A 146 2.39 -7.16 4.91
N ASP A 147 1.67 -6.50 5.83
CA ASP A 147 1.35 -5.08 5.78
C ASP A 147 2.18 -4.31 6.81
N GLY A 148 3.45 -4.08 6.48
CA GLY A 148 4.36 -3.28 7.27
C GLY A 148 5.30 -2.48 6.38
N SER A 149 6.56 -2.40 6.79
CA SER A 149 7.61 -1.74 6.03
C SER A 149 8.67 -2.74 5.62
N LEU A 150 9.04 -2.69 4.34
CA LEU A 150 10.19 -3.42 3.82
C LEU A 150 11.44 -3.01 4.58
N CYS A 151 12.09 -3.97 5.19
CA CYS A 151 13.29 -3.84 5.99
C CYS A 151 14.46 -4.57 5.31
N THR A 152 15.63 -3.93 5.28
CA THR A 152 16.86 -4.51 4.72
C THR A 152 18.03 -4.19 5.65
N PRO A 153 18.87 -5.17 6.02
CA PRO A 153 20.09 -4.91 6.78
C PRO A 153 21.18 -4.31 5.90
N CYS A 154 22.04 -3.45 6.47
CA CYS A 154 23.26 -2.97 5.84
C CYS A 154 24.40 -2.84 6.84
N ILE A 155 25.62 -3.17 6.43
CA ILE A 155 26.83 -3.08 7.25
C ILE A 155 27.52 -1.74 7.04
N GLU A 156 27.56 -0.92 8.09
CA GLU A 156 28.28 0.35 8.18
C GLU A 156 29.64 0.11 8.86
N PHE A 157 30.74 0.22 8.11
CA PHE A 157 32.08 0.16 8.68
C PHE A 157 32.41 1.48 9.38
N LEU A 158 32.95 1.39 10.59
CA LEU A 158 33.36 2.56 11.37
C LEU A 158 34.84 2.83 11.10
N HIS A 159 35.21 4.10 10.99
CA HIS A 159 36.61 4.49 10.93
C HIS A 159 37.26 4.23 12.30
N GLU A 160 38.51 3.77 12.32
CA GLU A 160 39.29 3.74 13.55
C GLU A 160 39.30 5.15 14.16
N ARG A 161 38.71 5.29 15.35
CA ARG A 161 38.99 6.49 16.15
C ARG A 161 40.47 6.41 16.48
N ASN A 162 41.26 7.31 15.91
CA ASN A 162 42.56 7.68 16.48
C ASN A 162 42.30 8.36 17.83
N ASP A 163 41.87 7.60 18.84
CA ASP A 163 41.88 8.05 20.23
C ASP A 163 43.34 8.01 20.70
N HIS A 164 44.15 8.94 20.18
CA HIS A 164 45.40 9.34 20.77
C HIS A 164 45.10 10.08 22.08
N ASN A 165 44.87 9.31 23.15
CA ASN A 165 45.06 9.78 24.52
C ASN A 165 45.35 8.65 25.52
N TYR A 166 46.14 7.67 25.10
CA TYR A 166 46.93 6.85 26.03
C TYR A 166 48.41 6.92 25.65
N ASN A 167 49.08 7.97 26.12
CA ASN A 167 50.51 7.98 26.42
C ASN A 167 50.61 8.52 27.86
N SER A 168 51.23 7.85 28.82
CA SER A 168 52.60 7.38 28.73
C SER A 168 52.87 6.28 29.77
N GLY A 169 53.42 5.16 29.32
CA GLY A 169 54.01 4.12 30.18
C GLY A 169 54.82 3.17 29.32
N GLY A 170 56.10 3.49 29.12
CA GLY A 170 56.98 2.80 28.18
C GLY A 170 57.12 1.29 28.45
N GLY A 171 57.03 0.52 27.37
CA GLY A 171 57.35 -0.90 27.35
C GLY A 171 57.41 -1.37 25.91
N ILE A 172 58.57 -1.88 25.48
CA ILE A 172 58.74 -2.57 24.22
C ILE A 172 57.87 -3.83 24.27
N VAL A 173 56.80 -3.89 23.47
CA VAL A 173 56.04 -5.11 23.24
C VAL A 173 56.07 -5.44 21.76
N SER A 174 56.82 -6.50 21.44
CA SER A 174 56.59 -7.30 20.24
C SER A 174 55.35 -8.16 20.49
N ARG A 175 54.32 -8.05 19.65
CA ARG A 175 53.46 -9.14 19.15
C ARG A 175 52.43 -8.59 18.15
N ASN A 176 52.20 -9.35 17.08
CA ASN A 176 51.21 -9.10 16.04
C ASN A 176 49.81 -8.93 16.63
N GLU A 177 49.37 -7.69 16.85
CA GLU A 177 47.96 -7.41 17.14
C GLU A 177 47.21 -7.35 15.81
N THR A 178 46.33 -8.32 15.58
CA THR A 178 45.41 -8.30 14.43
C THR A 178 44.47 -7.09 14.63
N THR A 179 44.63 -6.05 13.81
CA THR A 179 43.75 -4.88 13.86
C THR A 179 42.32 -5.31 13.53
N LEU A 180 41.44 -5.27 14.53
CA LEU A 180 40.02 -5.59 14.36
C LEU A 180 39.31 -4.42 13.68
N ILE A 181 38.46 -4.72 12.70
CA ILE A 181 37.68 -3.73 11.95
C ILE A 181 36.32 -3.56 12.62
N PRO A 182 36.01 -2.38 13.19
CA PRO A 182 34.72 -2.12 13.81
C PRO A 182 33.63 -1.86 12.75
N PHE A 183 32.43 -2.39 12.98
CA PHE A 183 31.26 -2.15 12.13
C PHE A 183 29.96 -2.17 12.93
N ARG A 184 28.91 -1.57 12.36
CA ARG A 184 27.52 -1.67 12.82
C ARG A 184 26.69 -2.39 11.78
N LEU A 185 25.82 -3.30 12.22
CA LEU A 185 24.72 -3.78 11.40
C LEU A 185 23.56 -2.81 11.57
N ARG A 186 23.24 -2.05 10.52
CA ARG A 186 22.11 -1.14 10.49
C ARG A 186 20.91 -1.82 9.84
N PHE A 187 19.71 -1.33 10.13
CA PHE A 187 18.49 -1.74 9.45
C PHE A 187 17.80 -0.53 8.84
N ARG A 188 17.33 -0.66 7.60
CA ARG A 188 16.73 0.43 6.84
C ARG A 188 15.38 0.06 6.25
N THR A 189 14.58 1.09 5.99
CA THR A 189 13.48 1.02 5.04
C THR A 189 13.97 1.16 3.60
N LYS A 190 13.12 1.58 2.67
CA LYS A 190 13.42 1.67 1.22
C LYS A 190 14.60 2.59 0.88
N LEU A 191 14.80 3.68 1.62
CA LEU A 191 15.74 4.74 1.24
C LEU A 191 16.74 5.14 2.32
N ASP A 192 16.50 4.80 3.59
CA ASP A 192 17.32 5.30 4.68
C ASP A 192 17.20 4.43 5.94
N TYR A 193 18.23 4.49 6.78
CA TYR A 193 18.31 3.89 8.12
C TYR A 193 18.23 4.91 9.27
N GLN A 194 18.18 6.22 8.97
CA GLN A 194 18.22 7.28 9.99
C GLN A 194 16.84 7.78 10.41
N ASN A 195 15.80 7.58 9.60
CA ASN A 195 14.40 7.88 9.97
C ASN A 195 13.93 7.12 11.22
N GLU A 196 12.93 7.68 11.91
CA GLU A 196 12.38 7.11 13.16
C GLU A 196 11.90 5.67 12.99
N HIS A 197 11.27 5.36 11.84
CA HIS A 197 10.81 4.01 11.58
C HIS A 197 11.97 2.99 11.54
N SER A 198 13.08 3.34 10.88
CA SER A 198 14.28 2.50 10.82
C SER A 198 14.95 2.34 12.18
N GLN A 199 15.00 3.41 12.97
CA GLN A 199 15.45 3.34 14.36
C GLN A 199 14.58 2.37 15.17
N SER A 200 13.25 2.37 14.98
CA SER A 200 12.36 1.43 15.67
C SER A 200 12.62 -0.04 15.31
N ILE A 201 13.11 -0.32 14.10
CA ILE A 201 13.56 -1.66 13.70
C ILE A 201 14.80 -2.04 14.51
N GLU A 202 15.78 -1.15 14.58
CA GLU A 202 17.01 -1.38 15.34
C GLU A 202 16.72 -1.53 16.85
N GLU A 203 15.80 -0.72 17.39
CA GLU A 203 15.30 -0.84 18.77
C GLU A 203 14.72 -2.24 19.03
N PHE A 204 13.89 -2.74 18.11
CA PHE A 204 13.34 -4.09 18.18
C PHE A 204 14.44 -5.17 18.11
N VAL A 205 15.32 -5.09 17.10
CA VAL A 205 16.36 -6.10 16.85
C VAL A 205 17.34 -6.18 18.03
N TYR A 206 17.82 -5.04 18.51
CA TYR A 206 18.82 -4.98 19.58
C TYR A 206 18.22 -4.99 20.99
N GLY A 207 16.91 -4.83 21.13
CA GLY A 207 16.27 -4.70 22.44
C GLY A 207 16.60 -3.38 23.13
N ILE A 208 16.81 -2.31 22.35
CA ILE A 208 17.09 -0.98 22.89
C ILE A 208 15.78 -0.36 23.37
N VAL A 209 15.77 0.11 24.61
CA VAL A 209 14.62 0.85 25.17
C VAL A 209 14.68 2.30 24.68
N ARG A 210 13.59 2.73 24.06
CA ARG A 210 13.39 4.10 23.58
C ARG A 210 13.47 5.07 24.77
N ASP A 211 14.17 6.19 24.57
CA ASP A 211 14.27 7.25 25.58
C ASP A 211 13.17 8.28 25.34
N ASP A 212 12.11 8.20 26.14
CA ASP A 212 10.95 9.10 26.04
C ASP A 212 11.16 10.45 26.73
N SER A 213 12.36 10.72 27.28
CA SER A 213 12.67 12.04 27.85
C SER A 213 12.80 13.14 26.80
N LEU A 214 13.07 12.77 25.54
CA LEU A 214 13.05 13.66 24.40
C LEU A 214 11.60 13.88 23.94
N VAL A 215 11.03 15.03 24.31
CA VAL A 215 9.70 15.45 23.87
C VAL A 215 9.78 16.01 22.45
N ARG A 216 8.97 15.48 21.54
CA ARG A 216 8.85 16.00 20.18
C ARG A 216 8.14 17.37 20.24
N PRO A 217 8.71 18.43 19.63
CA PRO A 217 8.03 19.72 19.48
C PRO A 217 6.67 19.53 18.81
N GLN A 218 5.62 20.12 19.41
CA GLN A 218 4.27 20.13 18.85
C GLN A 218 3.89 21.56 18.48
N ASN A 219 3.06 21.72 17.45
CA ASN A 219 2.43 23.00 17.16
C ASN A 219 1.41 23.31 18.26
N ASN A 220 1.60 24.43 18.96
CA ASN A 220 0.71 24.85 20.05
C ASN A 220 -0.58 25.55 19.58
N ASP A 221 -0.93 25.45 18.29
CA ASP A 221 -2.24 25.84 17.79
C ASP A 221 -3.07 24.58 17.54
N ASN A 222 -3.95 24.31 18.51
CA ASN A 222 -4.98 23.26 18.61
C ASN A 222 -4.57 21.89 19.16
N ASN A 223 -5.18 21.58 20.31
CA ASN A 223 -5.07 20.37 21.13
C ASN A 223 -5.07 19.02 20.36
N ASN A 224 -3.89 18.38 20.43
CA ASN A 224 -3.60 16.97 20.73
C ASN A 224 -4.16 15.78 19.90
N ASN A 225 -3.15 15.17 19.24
CA ASN A 225 -2.82 13.73 19.13
C ASN A 225 -3.50 12.86 18.07
N SER A 226 -2.83 12.78 16.90
CA SER A 226 -2.49 11.54 16.17
C SER A 226 -1.87 11.92 14.81
N LEU A 227 -0.57 12.25 14.79
CA LEU A 227 0.13 12.50 13.53
C LEU A 227 0.92 11.25 13.11
N ASN A 228 0.38 10.59 12.08
CA ASN A 228 1.08 9.62 11.27
C ASN A 228 2.24 10.32 10.54
N GLU A 229 3.46 9.87 10.77
CA GLU A 229 4.58 10.19 9.89
C GLU A 229 4.46 9.36 8.61
N ASN A 230 3.86 9.95 7.59
CA ASN A 230 4.05 9.58 6.19
C ASN A 230 4.31 10.87 5.39
N ASP A 231 5.37 11.59 5.77
CA ASP A 231 5.96 12.64 4.92
C ASP A 231 7.24 12.06 4.30
N GLU A 232 7.07 11.34 3.19
CA GLU A 232 8.12 11.25 2.18
C GLU A 232 8.15 12.60 1.43
N ASP A 233 9.25 13.35 1.61
CA ASP A 233 9.83 14.32 0.68
C ASP A 233 8.88 15.19 -0.17
N ASN A 234 8.35 16.27 0.41
CA ASN A 234 8.03 17.48 -0.35
C ASN A 234 8.97 18.62 0.07
N GLU A 235 10.19 18.62 -0.50
CA GLU A 235 10.95 19.86 -0.62
C GLU A 235 10.21 20.75 -1.63
N ILE A 236 9.38 21.66 -1.12
CA ILE A 236 8.86 22.78 -1.87
C ILE A 236 10.05 23.69 -2.18
N THR A 237 10.42 23.78 -3.45
CA THR A 237 11.28 24.84 -3.96
C THR A 237 10.58 26.17 -3.69
N THR A 238 11.15 26.94 -2.78
CA THR A 238 10.75 28.32 -2.52
C THR A 238 10.98 29.16 -3.77
N ASP A 239 9.90 29.61 -4.40
CA ASP A 239 9.85 30.91 -5.04
C ASP A 239 8.45 31.50 -4.79
N GLU A 240 8.47 32.79 -4.43
CA GLU A 240 7.34 33.73 -4.26
C GLU A 240 6.64 33.82 -2.89
N LEU A 241 7.27 34.63 -2.02
CA LEU A 241 6.72 35.77 -1.25
C LEU A 241 5.35 35.63 -0.54
N GLY A 242 5.38 35.46 0.79
CA GLY A 242 4.36 36.00 1.71
C GLY A 242 4.14 35.19 3.00
N GLU A 243 4.48 35.79 4.15
CA GLU A 243 4.17 35.37 5.54
C GLU A 243 4.94 34.16 6.14
N ALA A 244 6.20 34.41 6.54
CA ALA A 244 7.06 33.46 7.25
C ALA A 244 7.64 34.07 8.54
N THR A 245 7.05 33.78 9.70
CA THR A 245 7.72 34.00 11.00
C THR A 245 7.41 32.95 12.07
N SER A 246 6.26 32.25 12.05
CA SER A 246 5.93 31.20 13.04
C SER A 246 6.26 29.76 12.60
N SER A 247 6.15 29.45 11.29
CA SER A 247 6.39 28.08 10.77
C SER A 247 7.87 27.69 10.78
N THR A 248 8.77 28.67 10.64
CA THR A 248 10.22 28.47 10.58
C THR A 248 10.83 28.02 11.92
N THR A 249 10.23 28.38 13.06
CA THR A 249 10.73 27.97 14.38
C THR A 249 10.40 26.52 14.72
N LEU A 250 9.20 26.03 14.37
CA LEU A 250 8.81 24.63 14.64
C LEU A 250 9.63 23.65 13.80
N GLN A 251 9.82 23.93 12.51
CA GLN A 251 10.62 23.06 11.62
C GLN A 251 12.06 22.93 12.11
N GLU A 252 12.65 24.03 12.58
CA GLU A 252 14.00 24.05 13.13
C GLU A 252 14.08 23.26 14.45
N ASP A 253 13.09 23.38 15.33
CA ASP A 253 13.01 22.61 16.57
C ASP A 253 12.80 21.12 16.33
N LEU A 254 11.96 20.75 15.35
CA LEU A 254 11.77 19.37 14.90
C LEU A 254 13.08 18.79 14.35
N ARG A 255 13.83 19.55 13.54
CA ARG A 255 15.14 19.12 13.03
C ARG A 255 16.10 18.81 14.17
N LYS A 256 16.24 19.74 15.13
CA LYS A 256 17.10 19.54 16.33
C LYS A 256 16.66 18.34 17.16
N TYR A 257 15.34 18.13 17.29
CA TYR A 257 14.78 16.96 17.95
C TYR A 257 15.24 15.66 17.27
N HIS A 258 15.07 15.56 15.95
CA HIS A 258 15.45 14.38 15.18
C HIS A 258 16.97 14.14 15.20
N GLU A 259 17.79 15.18 15.12
CA GLU A 259 19.26 15.09 15.24
C GLU A 259 19.68 14.55 16.60
N LYS A 260 19.18 15.14 17.69
CA LYS A 260 19.52 14.72 19.06
C LYS A 260 19.04 13.29 19.35
N ARG A 261 17.85 12.93 18.86
CA ARG A 261 17.33 11.57 18.94
C ARG A 261 18.24 10.57 18.23
N LYS A 262 18.66 10.91 17.00
CA LYS A 262 19.57 10.08 16.20
C LYS A 262 20.90 9.86 16.93
N GLU A 263 21.53 10.90 17.47
CA GLU A 263 22.77 10.77 18.23
C GLU A 263 22.62 9.85 19.44
N LEU A 264 21.53 10.01 20.19
CA LEU A 264 21.24 9.18 21.35
C LEU A 264 21.02 7.71 20.95
N HIS A 265 20.27 7.46 19.88
CA HIS A 265 20.05 6.12 19.35
C HIS A 265 21.36 5.46 18.90
N GLU A 266 22.18 6.16 18.12
CA GLU A 266 23.46 5.65 17.63
C GLU A 266 24.47 5.36 18.76
N SER A 267 24.38 6.08 19.89
CA SER A 267 25.20 5.82 21.07
C SER A 267 24.88 4.48 21.75
N LYS A 268 23.67 3.94 21.55
CA LYS A 268 23.20 2.68 22.13
C LYS A 268 23.38 1.48 21.20
N LEU A 269 23.71 1.71 19.92
CA LEU A 269 23.89 0.63 18.95
C LEU A 269 25.16 -0.18 19.24
N PRO A 270 25.09 -1.53 19.17
CA PRO A 270 26.26 -2.36 19.35
C PRO A 270 27.27 -2.15 18.22
N ILE A 271 28.55 -2.21 18.58
CA ILE A 271 29.67 -2.24 17.63
C ILE A 271 30.20 -3.66 17.61
N PHE A 272 30.27 -4.23 16.41
CA PHE A 272 30.84 -5.55 16.15
C PHE A 272 32.22 -5.40 15.55
N TYR A 273 33.01 -6.48 15.63
CA TYR A 273 34.39 -6.51 15.19
C TYR A 273 34.63 -7.72 14.30
N CYS A 274 35.22 -7.50 13.13
CA CYS A 274 35.73 -8.59 12.28
C CYS A 274 37.24 -8.46 12.12
N SER A 275 37.91 -9.59 11.85
CA SER A 275 39.36 -9.63 11.66
C SER A 275 39.79 -9.22 10.25
N GLN A 276 38.90 -9.35 9.27
CA GLN A 276 39.18 -8.99 7.89
C GLN A 276 37.91 -8.62 7.13
N ARG A 277 38.01 -7.58 6.29
CA ARG A 277 37.06 -7.23 5.23
C ARG A 277 37.75 -7.44 3.89
N ILE A 278 37.30 -8.43 3.12
CA ILE A 278 37.82 -8.68 1.76
C ILE A 278 36.83 -8.08 0.78
N ALA A 279 37.14 -6.90 0.24
CA ALA A 279 36.44 -6.38 -0.93
C ALA A 279 36.97 -7.12 -2.17
N GLU A 280 36.13 -7.86 -2.87
CA GLU A 280 36.60 -8.64 -4.02
C GLU A 280 36.99 -7.73 -5.19
N ASN A 281 38.11 -8.03 -5.86
CA ASN A 281 38.59 -7.24 -7.01
C ASN A 281 37.55 -7.18 -8.14
N LEU A 282 37.33 -5.97 -8.68
CA LEU A 282 36.39 -5.68 -9.77
C LEU A 282 36.62 -6.58 -11.00
N GLU A 283 37.87 -6.97 -11.27
CA GLU A 283 38.26 -7.76 -12.44
C GLU A 283 37.79 -9.22 -12.42
N ARG A 284 37.35 -9.76 -11.27
CA ARG A 284 37.00 -11.19 -11.14
C ARG A 284 35.53 -11.55 -11.34
N ASN A 285 34.67 -10.64 -11.78
CA ASN A 285 33.23 -10.92 -11.96
C ASN A 285 32.53 -11.48 -10.71
N SER A 286 33.08 -11.27 -9.51
CA SER A 286 32.55 -11.91 -8.32
C SER A 286 31.11 -11.48 -8.01
N PRO A 287 30.22 -12.43 -7.66
CA PRO A 287 28.87 -12.13 -7.22
C PRO A 287 28.79 -11.54 -5.80
N VAL A 288 29.90 -11.50 -5.06
CA VAL A 288 29.95 -11.06 -3.66
C VAL A 288 30.57 -9.67 -3.58
N PRO A 289 29.85 -8.66 -3.03
CA PRO A 289 30.41 -7.32 -2.88
C PRO A 289 31.62 -7.28 -1.94
N PHE A 290 31.52 -7.95 -0.80
CA PHE A 290 32.59 -8.11 0.20
C PHE A 290 32.31 -9.31 1.10
N THR A 291 33.35 -9.80 1.76
CA THR A 291 33.26 -10.88 2.78
C THR A 291 33.86 -10.41 4.10
N LEU A 292 33.29 -10.90 5.20
CA LEU A 292 33.81 -10.70 6.56
C LEU A 292 34.39 -12.02 7.09
N SER A 293 35.57 -11.94 7.72
CA SER A 293 36.15 -13.06 8.48
C SER A 293 36.30 -12.71 9.96
N PHE A 294 36.05 -13.71 10.81
CA PHE A 294 36.13 -13.62 12.27
C PHE A 294 37.22 -14.56 12.85
N ASP A 295 38.10 -15.14 12.01
CA ASP A 295 39.01 -16.22 12.38
C ASP A 295 40.03 -15.85 13.47
N ASN A 296 40.40 -14.57 13.57
CA ASN A 296 41.43 -14.07 14.49
C ASN A 296 40.89 -13.11 15.56
N GLY A 297 39.59 -13.21 15.89
CA GLY A 297 38.93 -12.39 16.91
C GLY A 297 37.79 -13.15 17.61
N ALA A 298 36.98 -12.45 18.41
CA ALA A 298 35.76 -13.02 18.93
C ALA A 298 34.83 -13.39 17.77
N SER A 299 34.29 -14.60 17.78
CA SER A 299 33.31 -15.04 16.79
C SER A 299 32.07 -14.13 16.82
N LEU A 300 31.36 -14.04 15.70
CA LEU A 300 30.11 -13.30 15.68
C LEU A 300 29.09 -13.89 16.68
N PHE A 301 29.16 -15.20 16.94
CA PHE A 301 28.35 -15.84 17.98
C PHE A 301 28.62 -15.27 19.37
N GLU A 302 29.88 -15.18 19.79
CA GLU A 302 30.25 -14.62 21.09
C GLU A 302 29.83 -13.17 21.23
N GLN A 303 29.94 -12.39 20.15
CA GLN A 303 29.55 -10.97 20.11
C GLN A 303 28.02 -10.76 20.14
N THR A 304 27.20 -11.78 19.83
CA THR A 304 25.74 -11.61 19.65
C THR A 304 24.89 -12.47 20.59
N GLN A 305 25.45 -13.48 21.25
CA GLN A 305 24.70 -14.43 22.11
C GLN A 305 23.93 -13.78 23.26
N HIS A 306 24.34 -12.59 23.71
CA HIS A 306 23.69 -11.84 24.80
C HIS A 306 22.62 -10.86 24.29
N LEU A 307 22.53 -10.65 22.97
CA LEU A 307 21.57 -9.73 22.37
C LEU A 307 20.22 -10.40 22.16
N ARG A 308 19.13 -9.64 22.31
CA ARG A 308 17.74 -10.11 22.21
C ARG A 308 17.49 -10.95 20.95
N ASN A 309 17.93 -10.46 19.78
CA ASN A 309 17.81 -11.16 18.50
C ASN A 309 19.19 -11.55 17.93
N GLY A 310 20.08 -12.09 18.77
CA GLY A 310 21.43 -12.50 18.36
C GLY A 310 21.46 -13.45 17.15
N ASN A 311 20.50 -14.38 17.07
CA ASN A 311 20.34 -15.29 15.93
C ASN A 311 20.06 -14.55 14.61
N LEU A 312 19.16 -13.56 14.64
CA LEU A 312 18.82 -12.75 13.48
C LEU A 312 20.01 -11.91 12.99
N ILE A 313 20.77 -11.34 13.93
CA ILE A 313 21.97 -10.55 13.62
C ILE A 313 22.99 -11.44 12.90
N ARG A 314 23.25 -12.65 13.43
CA ARG A 314 24.13 -13.63 12.78
C ARG A 314 23.64 -14.01 11.39
N PHE A 315 22.36 -14.33 11.26
CA PHE A 315 21.74 -14.65 9.99
C PHE A 315 21.99 -13.54 8.95
N CYS A 316 21.76 -12.27 9.33
CA CYS A 316 21.97 -11.13 8.43
C CYS A 316 23.44 -11.00 7.99
N VAL A 317 24.38 -11.02 8.93
CA VAL A 317 25.81 -10.83 8.63
C VAL A 317 26.36 -11.98 7.78
N ASP A 318 25.97 -13.22 8.07
CA ASP A 318 26.44 -14.39 7.32
C ASP A 318 25.93 -14.36 5.87
N TRP A 319 24.65 -14.03 5.66
CA TRP A 319 24.08 -13.95 4.31
C TRP A 319 24.62 -12.76 3.51
N ILE A 320 24.85 -11.61 4.15
CA ILE A 320 25.54 -10.48 3.53
C ILE A 320 26.95 -10.90 3.09
N SER A 321 27.68 -11.61 3.95
CA SER A 321 29.04 -12.09 3.65
C SER A 321 29.09 -13.14 2.54
N LYS A 322 27.96 -13.83 2.27
CA LYS A 322 27.76 -14.76 1.13
C LYS A 322 27.32 -14.05 -0.16
N GLY A 323 27.16 -12.73 -0.16
CA GLY A 323 26.74 -11.95 -1.34
C GLY A 323 25.22 -11.91 -1.55
N PHE A 324 24.43 -12.09 -0.49
CA PHE A 324 22.99 -11.96 -0.53
C PHE A 324 22.52 -10.77 0.31
N THR A 325 21.39 -10.21 -0.07
CA THR A 325 20.62 -9.21 0.66
C THR A 325 19.41 -9.91 1.27
N PRO A 326 19.37 -10.10 2.61
CA PRO A 326 18.15 -10.50 3.30
C PRO A 326 17.08 -9.41 3.23
N LEU A 327 15.85 -9.79 2.92
CA LEU A 327 14.72 -8.88 2.76
C LEU A 327 13.64 -9.28 3.76
N PHE A 328 13.25 -8.36 4.63
CA PHE A 328 12.27 -8.59 5.68
C PHE A 328 11.08 -7.66 5.52
N GLU A 329 9.94 -8.02 6.10
CA GLU A 329 8.90 -7.08 6.47
C GLU A 329 9.00 -6.83 7.97
N TYR A 330 8.96 -5.56 8.37
CA TYR A 330 8.84 -5.17 9.77
C TYR A 330 7.46 -4.57 10.03
N PHE A 331 6.79 -5.07 11.05
CA PHE A 331 5.55 -4.50 11.55
C PHE A 331 5.77 -3.88 12.93
N SER A 332 5.17 -2.72 13.15
CA SER A 332 5.06 -2.08 14.46
C SER A 332 3.65 -1.54 14.66
N PRO A 333 3.03 -1.71 15.84
CA PRO A 333 1.74 -1.11 16.14
C PRO A 333 1.73 0.42 15.96
N ASN A 334 2.87 1.07 16.18
CA ASN A 334 3.05 2.52 16.05
C ASN A 334 3.15 2.98 14.59
N HIS A 335 3.35 2.05 13.65
CA HIS A 335 3.48 2.32 12.22
C HIS A 335 2.56 1.39 11.43
N ARG A 336 1.34 1.20 11.95
CA ARG A 336 0.34 0.34 11.34
C ARG A 336 -0.23 1.00 10.09
N VAL A 337 -0.20 0.29 8.96
CA VAL A 337 -0.78 0.76 7.70
C VAL A 337 -2.30 0.47 7.68
N VAL A 338 -2.70 -0.79 7.65
CA VAL A 338 -4.11 -1.22 7.73
C VAL A 338 -4.29 -2.40 8.67
N VAL A 339 -3.57 -3.49 8.42
CA VAL A 339 -3.75 -4.77 9.13
C VAL A 339 -3.25 -4.66 10.56
N ASN A 340 -4.05 -5.12 11.51
CA ASN A 340 -3.68 -5.16 12.91
C ASN A 340 -3.14 -6.55 13.28
N TYR A 341 -1.81 -6.70 13.32
CA TYR A 341 -1.16 -7.94 13.78
C TYR A 341 -0.98 -8.02 15.31
N GLY A 342 -1.64 -7.14 16.07
CA GLY A 342 -1.58 -7.10 17.53
C GLY A 342 -0.68 -5.99 18.07
N ASN A 343 -0.42 -6.04 19.37
CA ASN A 343 0.24 -4.96 20.13
C ASN A 343 1.77 -5.14 20.24
N SER A 344 2.36 -6.05 19.48
CA SER A 344 3.80 -6.33 19.54
C SER A 344 4.41 -6.25 18.14
N PRO A 345 5.58 -5.61 17.99
CA PRO A 345 6.30 -5.58 16.73
C PRO A 345 6.88 -6.96 16.41
N PHE A 346 7.07 -7.23 15.13
CA PHE A 346 7.77 -8.42 14.63
C PHE A 346 8.53 -8.12 13.34
N ILE A 347 9.46 -9.00 12.99
CA ILE A 347 10.20 -8.95 11.72
C ILE A 347 10.14 -10.32 11.06
N SER A 348 9.75 -10.37 9.80
CA SER A 348 9.54 -11.62 9.05
C SER A 348 10.36 -11.62 7.77
N LEU A 349 11.17 -12.64 7.56
CA LEU A 349 11.97 -12.78 6.34
C LEU A 349 11.04 -13.05 5.15
N LEU A 350 11.11 -12.17 4.15
CA LEU A 350 10.37 -12.29 2.89
C LEU A 350 11.16 -13.08 1.85
N ALA A 351 12.45 -12.80 1.73
CA ALA A 351 13.31 -13.37 0.69
C ALA A 351 14.79 -13.21 1.00
N LEU A 352 15.61 -14.08 0.41
CA LEU A 352 17.06 -13.92 0.29
C LEU A 352 17.41 -13.66 -1.18
N ARG A 353 17.99 -12.51 -1.46
CA ARG A 353 18.25 -12.07 -2.85
C ARG A 353 19.74 -11.90 -3.11
N GLN A 354 20.27 -12.57 -4.12
CA GLN A 354 21.66 -12.44 -4.51
C GLN A 354 21.93 -11.01 -5.02
N THR A 355 22.93 -10.32 -4.47
CA THR A 355 23.08 -8.86 -4.63
C THR A 355 23.37 -8.45 -6.08
N ILE A 356 24.28 -9.14 -6.77
CA ILE A 356 24.78 -8.72 -8.09
C ILE A 356 23.90 -9.22 -9.24
N LEU A 357 23.51 -10.48 -9.21
CA LEU A 357 22.70 -11.16 -10.20
C LEU A 357 21.20 -10.99 -9.97
N GLY A 358 20.75 -10.72 -8.74
CA GLY A 358 19.33 -10.48 -8.44
C GLY A 358 18.46 -11.71 -8.27
N ASN A 359 19.02 -12.92 -8.43
CA ASN A 359 18.33 -14.19 -8.24
C ASN A 359 17.89 -14.38 -6.78
N PHE A 360 16.78 -15.08 -6.59
CA PHE A 360 16.24 -15.41 -5.27
C PHE A 360 16.63 -16.83 -4.86
N VAL A 361 16.91 -17.03 -3.57
CA VAL A 361 16.90 -18.36 -2.96
C VAL A 361 15.48 -18.90 -3.01
N SER A 362 15.31 -20.20 -3.28
CA SER A 362 13.98 -20.82 -3.32
C SER A 362 13.28 -20.71 -1.97
N TYR A 363 11.94 -20.68 -1.96
CA TYR A 363 11.17 -20.54 -0.72
C TYR A 363 11.48 -21.67 0.29
N ASP A 364 11.60 -22.91 -0.19
CA ASP A 364 11.89 -24.07 0.66
C ASP A 364 13.30 -24.02 1.27
N GLU A 365 14.30 -23.64 0.48
CA GLU A 365 15.67 -23.46 0.96
C GLU A 365 15.77 -22.28 1.94
N MET A 366 15.11 -21.16 1.66
CA MET A 366 15.02 -20.03 2.58
C MET A 366 14.41 -20.48 3.92
N LYS A 367 13.27 -21.18 3.90
CA LYS A 367 12.61 -21.68 5.10
C LYS A 367 13.48 -22.67 5.88
N GLN A 368 14.24 -23.50 5.19
CA GLN A 368 15.19 -24.41 5.81
C GLN A 368 16.31 -23.65 6.53
N THR A 369 16.87 -22.62 5.90
CA THR A 369 17.92 -21.78 6.50
C THR A 369 17.41 -20.99 7.71
N CYS A 370 16.14 -20.55 7.70
CA CYS A 370 15.51 -19.94 8.87
C CYS A 370 15.50 -20.88 10.09
N LYS A 371 15.23 -22.18 9.90
CA LYS A 371 15.24 -23.17 10.98
C LYS A 371 16.64 -23.37 11.55
N GLU A 372 17.65 -23.41 10.68
CA GLU A 372 19.05 -23.61 11.07
C GLU A 372 19.59 -22.49 11.97
N TYR A 373 19.04 -21.27 11.86
CA TYR A 373 19.38 -20.12 12.70
C TYR A 373 18.46 -19.97 13.92
N GLY A 374 17.82 -21.06 14.38
CA GLY A 374 16.97 -21.04 15.57
C GLY A 374 15.59 -20.45 15.31
N GLU A 375 14.98 -20.85 14.19
CA GLU A 375 13.61 -20.50 13.79
C GLU A 375 13.37 -19.00 13.58
N ILE A 376 14.19 -18.38 12.71
CA ILE A 376 13.91 -17.02 12.23
C ILE A 376 12.52 -16.99 11.56
N GLU A 377 11.67 -16.07 12.00
CA GLU A 377 10.34 -15.89 11.42
C GLU A 377 10.46 -15.55 9.93
N CYS A 378 9.66 -16.22 9.10
CA CYS A 378 9.60 -15.98 7.66
C CYS A 378 8.17 -15.98 7.15
N VAL A 379 7.98 -15.36 5.99
CA VAL A 379 6.68 -15.22 5.34
C VAL A 379 6.04 -16.58 5.11
N LYS A 380 4.74 -16.66 5.34
CA LYS A 380 3.98 -17.92 5.23
C LYS A 380 3.39 -18.05 3.85
N ALA A 381 3.34 -19.28 3.35
CA ALA A 381 2.55 -19.61 2.18
C ALA A 381 1.05 -19.54 2.51
N CYS A 382 0.22 -19.27 1.52
CA CYS A 382 -1.24 -19.21 1.66
C CYS A 382 -1.79 -20.50 2.30
N THR A 383 -2.44 -20.36 3.45
CA THR A 383 -3.09 -21.45 4.19
C THR A 383 -4.60 -21.52 3.96
N ASN A 384 -5.20 -20.51 3.34
CA ASN A 384 -6.64 -20.46 3.09
C ASN A 384 -7.08 -21.60 2.16
N GLU A 385 -7.91 -22.50 2.68
CA GLU A 385 -8.40 -23.68 1.94
C GLU A 385 -9.22 -23.32 0.71
N ILE A 386 -10.05 -22.28 0.78
CA ILE A 386 -10.91 -21.85 -0.34
C ILE A 386 -10.05 -21.42 -1.53
N ILE A 387 -9.02 -20.60 -1.28
CA ILE A 387 -8.04 -20.19 -2.29
C ILE A 387 -7.27 -21.42 -2.78
N ASN A 388 -6.86 -22.28 -1.84
CA ASN A 388 -6.11 -23.50 -2.14
C ASN A 388 -6.93 -24.60 -2.83
N LEU A 389 -8.24 -24.44 -3.02
CA LEU A 389 -9.04 -25.33 -3.87
C LEU A 389 -9.16 -24.83 -5.32
N GLN A 390 -8.88 -23.55 -5.57
CA GLN A 390 -9.00 -22.97 -6.91
C GLN A 390 -7.82 -23.38 -7.81
N THR A 391 -8.09 -23.57 -9.10
CA THR A 391 -7.08 -23.98 -10.10
C THR A 391 -6.86 -22.94 -11.20
N ASP A 392 -7.88 -22.14 -11.51
CA ASP A 392 -7.79 -21.05 -12.47
C ASP A 392 -7.50 -19.71 -11.77
N LEU A 393 -6.77 -18.85 -12.48
CA LEU A 393 -6.31 -17.57 -11.93
C LEU A 393 -7.47 -16.62 -11.58
N LYS A 394 -8.58 -16.67 -12.33
CA LYS A 394 -9.73 -15.80 -12.10
C LYS A 394 -10.41 -16.15 -10.78
N SER A 395 -10.61 -17.43 -10.49
CA SER A 395 -11.18 -17.90 -9.23
C SER A 395 -10.24 -17.64 -8.06
N ILE A 396 -8.93 -17.88 -8.22
CA ILE A 396 -7.91 -17.53 -7.20
C ILE A 396 -7.98 -16.04 -6.87
N LYS A 397 -7.92 -15.17 -7.89
CA LYS A 397 -7.98 -13.72 -7.72
C LYS A 397 -9.25 -13.31 -7.00
N LYS A 398 -10.41 -13.82 -7.42
CA LYS A 398 -11.70 -13.51 -6.81
C LYS A 398 -11.73 -13.92 -5.33
N SER A 399 -11.26 -15.12 -4.99
CA SER A 399 -11.22 -15.57 -3.59
C SER A 399 -10.33 -14.71 -2.71
N ILE A 400 -9.18 -14.22 -3.23
CA ILE A 400 -8.32 -13.27 -2.51
C ILE A 400 -8.98 -11.91 -2.36
N GLU A 401 -9.65 -11.43 -3.41
CA GLU A 401 -10.37 -10.14 -3.41
C GLU A 401 -11.51 -10.10 -2.37
N GLU A 402 -12.09 -11.26 -2.03
CA GLU A 402 -13.18 -11.44 -1.06
C GLU A 402 -12.69 -11.66 0.38
N GLU A 403 -11.39 -11.87 0.62
CA GLU A 403 -10.85 -12.00 1.97
C GLU A 403 -10.95 -10.69 2.78
N LYS A 404 -10.97 -10.82 4.11
CA LYS A 404 -10.89 -9.72 5.08
C LYS A 404 -9.79 -10.01 6.10
N GLY A 405 -9.26 -8.95 6.72
CA GLY A 405 -8.23 -9.07 7.78
C GLY A 405 -6.80 -9.30 7.28
N HIS A 406 -6.60 -9.39 5.97
CA HIS A 406 -5.29 -9.54 5.34
C HIS A 406 -5.18 -8.58 4.15
N GLU A 407 -3.96 -8.13 3.85
CA GLU A 407 -3.71 -7.31 2.65
C GLU A 407 -3.93 -8.10 1.37
N GLY A 408 -3.52 -9.37 1.35
CA GLY A 408 -3.61 -10.27 0.22
C GLY A 408 -2.34 -11.12 0.09
N TYR A 409 -1.95 -11.43 -1.14
CA TYR A 409 -0.80 -12.31 -1.42
C TYR A 409 0.12 -11.75 -2.50
N VAL A 410 1.40 -12.16 -2.42
CA VAL A 410 2.36 -12.09 -3.51
C VAL A 410 2.39 -13.46 -4.20
N MET A 411 1.97 -13.50 -5.46
CA MET A 411 2.09 -14.66 -6.34
C MET A 411 3.48 -14.66 -6.98
N ILE A 412 4.26 -15.71 -6.74
CA ILE A 412 5.57 -15.91 -7.36
C ILE A 412 5.46 -17.12 -8.29
N LEU A 413 5.62 -16.89 -9.58
CA LEU A 413 5.63 -17.94 -10.58
C LEU A 413 6.94 -18.75 -10.52
N GLU A 414 6.94 -19.97 -11.04
CA GLU A 414 8.14 -20.83 -11.10
C GLU A 414 9.32 -20.19 -11.87
N ASN A 415 9.04 -19.28 -12.80
CA ASN A 415 10.08 -18.53 -13.52
C ASN A 415 10.58 -17.28 -12.74
N GLY A 416 10.02 -16.98 -11.57
CA GLY A 416 10.39 -15.83 -10.73
C GLY A 416 9.58 -14.55 -10.95
N LEU A 417 8.59 -14.54 -11.86
CA LEU A 417 7.69 -13.38 -12.01
C LEU A 417 6.84 -13.21 -10.75
N MET A 418 6.71 -11.97 -10.29
CA MET A 418 5.97 -11.63 -9.08
C MET A 418 4.77 -10.75 -9.41
N PHE A 419 3.63 -11.05 -8.79
CA PHE A 419 2.40 -10.26 -8.89
C PHE A 419 1.79 -10.09 -7.51
N LYS A 420 1.19 -8.93 -7.22
CA LYS A 420 0.37 -8.74 -6.02
C LYS A 420 -1.12 -8.93 -6.35
N ILE A 421 -1.83 -9.59 -5.45
CA ILE A 421 -3.29 -9.66 -5.47
C ILE A 421 -3.74 -9.21 -4.09
N LYS A 422 -4.45 -8.09 -4.01
CA LYS A 422 -4.89 -7.50 -2.74
C LYS A 422 -6.38 -7.71 -2.52
N SER A 423 -6.78 -7.84 -1.26
CA SER A 423 -8.20 -7.91 -0.90
C SER A 423 -8.90 -6.58 -1.15
N ASN A 424 -10.18 -6.63 -1.53
CA ASN A 424 -10.98 -5.42 -1.69
C ASN A 424 -11.14 -4.68 -0.37
N TRP A 425 -11.24 -5.43 0.74
CA TRP A 425 -11.27 -4.89 2.09
C TRP A 425 -10.06 -4.01 2.38
N TYR A 426 -8.84 -4.52 2.14
CA TYR A 426 -7.62 -3.77 2.35
C TYR A 426 -7.54 -2.54 1.44
N LEU A 427 -7.83 -2.71 0.15
CA LEU A 427 -7.77 -1.61 -0.83
C LEU A 427 -8.70 -0.47 -0.46
N ASN A 428 -9.91 -0.79 0.04
CA ASN A 428 -10.87 0.22 0.45
C ASN A 428 -10.37 1.01 1.66
N ILE A 429 -9.87 0.33 2.69
CA ILE A 429 -9.34 0.96 3.90
C ILE A 429 -8.11 1.80 3.59
N HIS A 430 -7.12 1.23 2.90
CA HIS A 430 -5.88 1.92 2.56
C HIS A 430 -6.17 3.20 1.79
N LYS A 431 -7.00 3.12 0.74
CA LYS A 431 -7.39 4.29 -0.05
C LYS A 431 -8.15 5.33 0.77
N THR A 432 -8.97 4.88 1.72
CA THR A 432 -9.71 5.78 2.61
C THR A 432 -8.75 6.54 3.51
N ASN A 433 -7.84 5.85 4.19
CA ASN A 433 -6.83 6.48 5.03
C ASN A 433 -5.95 7.45 4.23
N GLU A 434 -5.49 7.06 3.04
CA GLU A 434 -4.73 7.93 2.15
C GLU A 434 -5.48 9.22 1.79
N MET A 435 -6.77 9.12 1.45
CA MET A 435 -7.60 10.28 1.13
C MET A 435 -7.91 11.17 2.34
N LEU A 436 -8.03 10.58 3.53
CA LEU A 436 -8.21 11.33 4.77
C LEU A 436 -6.93 12.10 5.13
N ILE A 437 -5.76 11.46 5.00
CA ILE A 437 -4.45 12.07 5.28
C ILE A 437 -4.15 13.19 4.29
N THR A 438 -4.44 12.99 3.00
CA THR A 438 -4.18 14.01 1.96
C THR A 438 -5.31 15.04 1.84
N GLU A 439 -6.27 15.04 2.77
CA GLU A 439 -7.46 15.90 2.78
C GLU A 439 -8.26 15.89 1.46
N SER A 440 -8.08 14.85 0.65
CA SER A 440 -8.72 14.69 -0.67
C SER A 440 -10.03 13.89 -0.61
N MET A 441 -10.46 13.49 0.59
CA MET A 441 -11.69 12.75 0.82
C MET A 441 -12.93 13.56 0.43
N ARG A 442 -13.66 13.06 -0.58
CA ARG A 442 -14.92 13.65 -1.07
C ARG A 442 -16.12 13.02 -0.37
N GLU A 443 -17.14 13.80 -0.05
CA GLU A 443 -18.36 13.28 0.59
C GLU A 443 -19.07 12.23 -0.26
N GLY A 444 -19.09 12.38 -1.59
CA GLY A 444 -19.67 11.38 -2.49
C GLY A 444 -19.04 9.99 -2.30
N ARG A 445 -17.74 9.91 -1.94
CA ARG A 445 -17.07 8.65 -1.62
C ARG A 445 -17.62 8.04 -0.33
N ILE A 446 -17.83 8.86 0.70
CA ILE A 446 -18.41 8.44 1.99
C ILE A 446 -19.83 7.90 1.76
N TRP A 447 -20.64 8.58 0.95
CA TRP A 447 -21.96 8.10 0.53
C TRP A 447 -21.93 6.72 -0.11
N TYR A 448 -21.01 6.47 -1.05
CA TYR A 448 -20.85 5.15 -1.63
C TYR A 448 -20.47 4.09 -0.59
N MET A 449 -19.58 4.42 0.34
CA MET A 449 -19.19 3.49 1.39
C MET A 449 -20.36 3.12 2.30
N ILE A 450 -21.23 4.08 2.62
CA ILE A 450 -22.47 3.84 3.38
C ILE A 450 -23.44 2.97 2.57
N PHE A 451 -23.68 3.34 1.31
CA PHE A 451 -24.60 2.61 0.43
C PHE A 451 -24.15 1.18 0.09
N ASP A 452 -22.84 0.92 0.13
CA ASP A 452 -22.25 -0.39 -0.09
C ASP A 452 -22.01 -1.15 1.24
N ASN A 453 -22.40 -0.56 2.38
CA ASN A 453 -22.23 -1.12 3.72
C ASN A 453 -20.78 -1.49 4.04
N THR A 454 -19.83 -0.67 3.60
CA THR A 454 -18.38 -0.87 3.79
C THR A 454 -17.76 0.11 4.76
N LEU A 455 -18.48 1.17 5.17
CA LEU A 455 -17.95 2.18 6.08
C LEU A 455 -17.61 1.59 7.46
N ASP A 456 -18.45 0.70 7.99
CA ASP A 456 -18.22 0.02 9.27
C ASP A 456 -16.96 -0.85 9.28
N ASP A 457 -16.58 -1.44 8.14
CA ASP A 457 -15.30 -2.16 8.01
C ASP A 457 -14.10 -1.20 8.07
N VAL A 458 -14.30 0.07 7.67
CA VAL A 458 -13.23 1.08 7.61
C VAL A 458 -13.03 1.79 8.94
N LEU A 459 -14.11 2.15 9.64
CA LEU A 459 -14.06 2.93 10.89
C LEU A 459 -13.05 2.44 11.95
N PRO A 460 -12.91 1.11 12.22
CA PRO A 460 -11.92 0.61 13.18
C PRO A 460 -10.47 0.85 12.76
N HIS A 461 -10.23 1.02 11.45
CA HIS A 461 -8.90 1.15 10.85
C HIS A 461 -8.52 2.59 10.50
N VAL A 462 -9.43 3.54 10.71
CA VAL A 462 -9.12 4.97 10.59
C VAL A 462 -8.12 5.34 11.69
N HIS A 463 -7.02 5.97 11.27
CA HIS A 463 -5.91 6.28 12.18
C HIS A 463 -6.25 7.45 13.12
N SER A 464 -6.84 8.52 12.60
CA SER A 464 -7.22 9.70 13.37
C SER A 464 -8.59 9.55 14.01
N ASP A 465 -8.70 9.79 15.32
CA ASP A 465 -9.97 9.80 16.03
C ASP A 465 -10.90 10.93 15.58
N GLU A 466 -10.34 12.07 15.18
CA GLU A 466 -11.11 13.17 14.58
C GLU A 466 -11.74 12.73 13.25
N HIS A 467 -10.95 12.13 12.35
CA HIS A 467 -11.46 11.62 11.09
C HIS A 467 -12.47 10.50 11.30
N ARG A 468 -12.22 9.61 12.26
CA ARG A 468 -13.16 8.55 12.65
C ARG A 468 -14.49 9.14 13.09
N LYS A 469 -14.46 10.13 13.99
CA LYS A 469 -15.65 10.83 14.47
C LYS A 469 -16.39 11.53 13.34
N ARG A 470 -15.68 12.26 12.48
CA ARG A 470 -16.27 12.92 11.29
C ARG A 470 -17.02 11.91 10.40
N LEU A 471 -16.43 10.74 10.17
CA LEU A 471 -17.06 9.68 9.37
C LEU A 471 -18.29 9.08 10.09
N CYS A 472 -18.22 8.84 11.40
CA CYS A 472 -19.37 8.40 12.19
C CYS A 472 -20.50 9.42 12.16
N ASP A 473 -20.21 10.69 12.44
CA ASP A 473 -21.21 11.77 12.45
C ASP A 473 -21.88 11.90 11.07
N PHE A 474 -21.11 11.74 9.99
CA PHE A 474 -21.64 11.74 8.63
C PHE A 474 -22.53 10.51 8.37
N ASN A 475 -22.08 9.31 8.76
CA ASN A 475 -22.86 8.09 8.66
C ASN A 475 -24.21 8.22 9.36
N ASP A 476 -24.20 8.66 10.62
CA ASP A 476 -25.41 8.76 11.44
C ASP A 476 -26.41 9.73 10.84
N LYS A 477 -25.95 10.89 10.32
CA LYS A 477 -26.81 11.83 9.60
C LYS A 477 -27.43 11.19 8.35
N VAL A 478 -26.64 10.50 7.54
CA VAL A 478 -27.11 9.85 6.30
C VAL A 478 -28.14 8.77 6.63
N ILE A 479 -27.83 7.88 7.56
CA ILE A 479 -28.72 6.79 7.96
C ILE A 479 -30.01 7.34 8.56
N TYR A 480 -29.93 8.36 9.41
CA TYR A 480 -31.11 9.05 9.96
C TYR A 480 -32.03 9.53 8.83
N HIS A 481 -31.50 10.27 7.86
CA HIS A 481 -32.31 10.81 6.76
C HIS A 481 -32.85 9.73 5.81
N LEU A 482 -32.09 8.66 5.56
CA LEU A 482 -32.57 7.51 4.79
C LEU A 482 -33.76 6.84 5.49
N ASN A 483 -33.65 6.61 6.80
CA ASN A 483 -34.73 6.00 7.57
C ASN A 483 -35.98 6.88 7.58
N GLN A 484 -35.84 8.19 7.80
CA GLN A 484 -36.96 9.13 7.71
C GLN A 484 -37.63 9.12 6.34
N THR A 485 -36.83 9.02 5.26
CA THR A 485 -37.37 8.92 3.90
C THR A 485 -38.12 7.60 3.70
N VAL A 486 -37.58 6.48 4.17
CA VAL A 486 -38.23 5.16 4.08
C VAL A 486 -39.55 5.13 4.85
N GLU A 487 -39.58 5.67 6.07
CA GLU A 487 -40.81 5.80 6.88
C GLU A 487 -41.87 6.62 6.15
N TYR A 488 -41.48 7.75 5.57
CA TYR A 488 -42.37 8.57 4.76
C TYR A 488 -42.91 7.83 3.52
N LEU A 489 -42.05 7.07 2.82
CA LEU A 489 -42.46 6.27 1.66
C LEU A 489 -43.40 5.13 2.04
N ALA A 490 -43.16 4.48 3.18
CA ALA A 490 -44.04 3.44 3.71
C ALA A 490 -45.42 4.02 4.05
N ALA A 491 -45.47 5.17 4.73
CA ALA A 491 -46.72 5.87 5.04
C ALA A 491 -47.45 6.36 3.77
N LEU A 492 -46.71 6.82 2.75
CA LEU A 492 -47.29 7.15 1.45
C LEU A 492 -47.89 5.92 0.77
N MET A 493 -47.18 4.78 0.79
CA MET A 493 -47.66 3.53 0.22
C MET A 493 -48.95 3.07 0.90
N GLN A 494 -49.00 3.14 2.23
CA GLN A 494 -50.20 2.82 3.01
C GLN A 494 -51.38 3.73 2.65
N ARG A 495 -51.18 5.05 2.56
CA ARG A 495 -52.23 6.00 2.13
C ARG A 495 -52.78 5.68 0.73
N VAL A 496 -51.94 5.19 -0.18
CA VAL A 496 -52.40 4.73 -1.49
C VAL A 496 -53.25 3.46 -1.35
N GLU A 497 -52.83 2.50 -0.53
CA GLU A 497 -53.62 1.28 -0.24
C GLU A 497 -54.98 1.63 0.38
N GLU A 498 -55.01 2.54 1.36
CA GLU A 498 -56.24 3.02 2.00
C GLU A 498 -57.19 3.66 0.98
N LYS A 499 -56.69 4.55 0.11
CA LYS A 499 -57.51 5.15 -0.95
C LYS A 499 -58.04 4.14 -1.98
N VAL A 500 -57.29 3.08 -2.27
CA VAL A 500 -57.77 1.99 -3.13
C VAL A 500 -58.95 1.27 -2.46
N GLN A 501 -58.89 1.08 -1.14
CA GLN A 501 -59.97 0.48 -0.37
C GLN A 501 -61.19 1.41 -0.24
N GLU A 502 -60.98 2.68 0.11
CA GLU A 502 -62.05 3.70 0.24
C GLU A 502 -62.84 3.90 -1.05
N ASN A 503 -62.15 3.87 -2.20
CA ASN A 503 -62.79 3.97 -3.51
C ASN A 503 -63.34 2.62 -4.02
N CYS A 504 -63.30 1.55 -3.22
CA CYS A 504 -63.75 0.20 -3.56
C CYS A 504 -63.12 -0.36 -4.86
N LEU A 505 -61.85 -0.02 -5.13
CA LEU A 505 -61.12 -0.40 -6.36
C LEU A 505 -60.28 -1.67 -6.21
N THR A 506 -60.46 -2.44 -5.13
CA THR A 506 -59.62 -3.61 -4.79
C THR A 506 -59.61 -4.71 -5.85
N HIS A 507 -60.64 -4.78 -6.69
CA HIS A 507 -60.76 -5.75 -7.78
C HIS A 507 -60.36 -5.20 -9.16
N GLU A 508 -60.06 -3.90 -9.28
CA GLU A 508 -59.70 -3.26 -10.55
C GLU A 508 -58.20 -3.52 -10.87
N PRO A 509 -57.89 -4.06 -12.07
CA PRO A 509 -56.50 -4.20 -12.50
C PRO A 509 -55.79 -2.84 -12.51
N ASN A 510 -54.60 -2.76 -11.93
CA ASN A 510 -53.80 -1.53 -11.82
C ASN A 510 -54.41 -0.40 -10.96
N ALA A 511 -55.41 -0.69 -10.11
CA ALA A 511 -56.00 0.29 -9.18
C ALA A 511 -54.93 1.01 -8.35
N PHE A 512 -53.98 0.26 -7.80
CA PHE A 512 -52.87 0.81 -7.02
C PHE A 512 -52.03 1.79 -7.84
N ILE A 513 -51.70 1.47 -9.10
CA ILE A 513 -50.91 2.34 -9.99
C ILE A 513 -51.65 3.65 -10.26
N LYS A 514 -52.96 3.57 -10.54
CA LYS A 514 -53.80 4.73 -10.79
C LYS A 514 -53.86 5.64 -9.56
N MET A 515 -54.14 5.07 -8.39
CA MET A 515 -54.21 5.82 -7.13
C MET A 515 -52.84 6.34 -6.68
N ALA A 516 -51.75 5.60 -6.93
CA ALA A 516 -50.39 6.06 -6.68
C ALA A 516 -50.08 7.30 -7.51
N LYS A 517 -50.35 7.26 -8.83
CA LYS A 517 -50.13 8.42 -9.73
C LYS A 517 -50.97 9.63 -9.33
N GLU A 518 -52.21 9.41 -8.92
CA GLU A 518 -53.11 10.48 -8.48
C GLU A 518 -52.68 11.08 -7.14
N THR A 519 -52.37 10.23 -6.16
CA THR A 519 -51.91 10.66 -4.83
C THR A 519 -50.54 11.34 -4.91
N CYS A 520 -49.67 10.89 -5.82
CA CYS A 520 -48.37 11.47 -6.05
C CYS A 520 -48.36 12.62 -7.06
N LYS A 521 -49.53 13.05 -7.60
CA LYS A 521 -49.63 14.04 -8.69
C LYS A 521 -49.14 15.44 -8.29
N ASN A 522 -49.06 15.74 -7.00
CA ASN A 522 -48.44 16.96 -6.49
C ASN A 522 -46.92 16.87 -6.65
N LEU A 523 -46.29 17.97 -7.09
CA LEU A 523 -44.85 18.07 -7.41
C LEU A 523 -43.90 17.53 -6.30
N LYS A 524 -44.36 17.42 -5.05
CA LYS A 524 -43.62 16.89 -3.89
C LYS A 524 -43.46 15.34 -3.85
N HIS A 525 -44.33 14.56 -4.51
CA HIS A 525 -44.37 13.08 -4.37
C HIS A 525 -44.14 12.31 -5.68
N SER A 526 -44.25 12.98 -6.83
CA SER A 526 -44.24 12.35 -8.16
C SER A 526 -42.98 11.53 -8.43
N PHE A 527 -41.86 11.97 -7.86
CA PHE A 527 -40.56 11.34 -7.94
C PHE A 527 -40.53 9.92 -7.34
N PHE A 528 -41.20 9.74 -6.20
CA PHE A 528 -41.21 8.48 -5.46
C PHE A 528 -42.32 7.52 -5.90
N CYS A 529 -43.22 7.98 -6.77
CA CYS A 529 -44.30 7.17 -7.34
C CYS A 529 -43.75 5.88 -7.97
N GLY A 530 -42.65 5.97 -8.73
CA GLY A 530 -41.99 4.80 -9.31
C GLY A 530 -41.51 3.79 -8.27
N THR A 531 -40.90 4.29 -7.18
CA THR A 531 -40.39 3.48 -6.07
C THR A 531 -41.49 2.71 -5.36
N ILE A 532 -42.57 3.39 -4.94
CA ILE A 532 -43.68 2.73 -4.23
C ILE A 532 -44.40 1.71 -5.11
N MET A 533 -44.56 1.98 -6.41
CA MET A 533 -45.14 1.02 -7.36
C MET A 533 -44.26 -0.22 -7.53
N LYS A 534 -42.94 -0.04 -7.65
CA LYS A 534 -41.98 -1.15 -7.77
C LYS A 534 -41.98 -2.01 -6.51
N VAL A 535 -41.89 -1.40 -5.33
CA VAL A 535 -41.87 -2.12 -4.05
C VAL A 535 -43.17 -2.86 -3.82
N LYS A 536 -44.33 -2.25 -4.10
CA LYS A 536 -45.63 -2.91 -4.01
C LYS A 536 -45.68 -4.23 -4.79
N GLY A 537 -45.23 -4.21 -6.05
CA GLY A 537 -45.18 -5.42 -6.88
C GLY A 537 -44.21 -6.48 -6.35
N LEU A 538 -43.08 -6.08 -5.76
CA LEU A 538 -42.11 -7.01 -5.15
C LEU A 538 -42.69 -7.67 -3.88
N VAL A 539 -43.35 -6.90 -3.02
CA VAL A 539 -44.01 -7.41 -1.80
C VAL A 539 -45.12 -8.39 -2.17
N GLU A 540 -45.94 -8.09 -3.17
CA GLU A 540 -46.99 -8.99 -3.64
C GLU A 540 -46.43 -10.30 -4.20
N LYS A 541 -45.33 -10.23 -4.96
CA LYS A 541 -44.64 -11.42 -5.46
C LYS A 541 -44.10 -12.30 -4.31
N LYS A 542 -43.50 -11.69 -3.29
CA LYS A 542 -43.00 -12.41 -2.11
C LYS A 542 -44.12 -13.06 -1.29
N LEU A 543 -45.25 -12.37 -1.13
CA LEU A 543 -46.47 -12.94 -0.52
C LEU A 543 -46.98 -14.15 -1.32
N LEU A 544 -47.02 -14.05 -2.65
CA LEU A 544 -47.48 -15.13 -3.53
C LEU A 544 -46.57 -16.37 -3.46
N ASN A 545 -45.27 -16.16 -3.27
CA ASN A 545 -44.27 -17.21 -3.09
C ASN A 545 -44.25 -17.82 -1.68
N GLY A 546 -45.03 -17.28 -0.73
CA GLY A 546 -45.01 -17.72 0.67
C GLY A 546 -43.74 -17.33 1.44
N GLU A 547 -42.98 -16.34 0.95
CA GLU A 547 -41.76 -15.83 1.59
C GLU A 547 -42.07 -14.92 2.79
N ILE A 548 -43.28 -14.35 2.85
CA ILE A 548 -43.78 -13.48 3.93
C ILE A 548 -44.95 -14.18 4.61
N LYS A 549 -44.83 -14.45 5.91
CA LYS A 549 -45.77 -15.27 6.67
C LYS A 549 -46.77 -14.46 7.49
N ASP A 550 -46.41 -13.25 7.90
CA ASP A 550 -47.28 -12.39 8.71
C ASP A 550 -47.16 -10.88 8.38
N ALA A 551 -47.97 -10.07 9.07
CA ALA A 551 -48.04 -8.63 8.86
C ALA A 551 -46.79 -7.86 9.35
N SER A 552 -46.10 -8.38 10.37
CA SER A 552 -44.85 -7.80 10.89
C SER A 552 -43.72 -8.03 9.89
N GLU A 553 -43.58 -9.25 9.38
CA GLU A 553 -42.65 -9.60 8.31
C GLU A 553 -42.93 -8.76 7.04
N LYS A 554 -44.20 -8.56 6.69
CA LYS A 554 -44.59 -7.71 5.55
C LYS A 554 -44.08 -6.26 5.71
N SER A 555 -44.21 -5.68 6.91
CA SER A 555 -43.76 -4.30 7.18
C SER A 555 -42.24 -4.18 7.11
N THR A 556 -41.52 -5.06 7.80
CA THR A 556 -40.05 -5.09 7.79
C THR A 556 -39.50 -5.28 6.36
N GLU A 557 -40.06 -6.22 5.62
CA GLU A 557 -39.67 -6.48 4.23
C GLU A 557 -39.98 -5.29 3.31
N THR A 558 -41.12 -4.62 3.51
CA THR A 558 -41.46 -3.40 2.76
C THR A 558 -40.43 -2.30 3.00
N ASN A 559 -40.04 -2.05 4.25
CA ASN A 559 -39.04 -1.05 4.59
C ASN A 559 -37.66 -1.40 4.00
N ALA A 560 -37.25 -2.66 4.06
CA ALA A 560 -36.00 -3.12 3.46
C ALA A 560 -35.97 -2.92 1.93
N LEU A 561 -37.07 -3.26 1.24
CA LEU A 561 -37.20 -3.07 -0.21
C LEU A 561 -37.28 -1.58 -0.61
N LEU A 562 -37.92 -0.75 0.20
CA LEU A 562 -37.93 0.71 0.02
C LEU A 562 -36.53 1.29 0.14
N LEU A 563 -35.77 0.89 1.17
CA LEU A 563 -34.40 1.32 1.37
C LEU A 563 -33.51 0.92 0.19
N ASP A 564 -33.57 -0.35 -0.24
CA ASP A 564 -32.78 -0.83 -1.40
C ASP A 564 -33.13 -0.06 -2.69
N CYS A 565 -34.43 0.14 -2.98
CA CYS A 565 -34.84 0.91 -4.15
C CYS A 565 -34.41 2.37 -4.07
N LEU A 566 -34.48 2.99 -2.88
CA LEU A 566 -34.03 4.36 -2.65
C LEU A 566 -32.52 4.48 -2.85
N VAL A 567 -31.73 3.56 -2.31
CA VAL A 567 -30.27 3.54 -2.47
C VAL A 567 -29.88 3.34 -3.94
N GLN A 568 -30.52 2.40 -4.65
CA GLN A 568 -30.30 2.18 -6.10
C GLN A 568 -30.61 3.45 -6.91
N TYR A 569 -31.58 4.23 -6.45
CA TYR A 569 -31.96 5.49 -7.07
C TYR A 569 -30.98 6.63 -6.75
N LEU A 570 -30.49 6.72 -5.51
CA LEU A 570 -29.57 7.77 -5.06
C LEU A 570 -28.14 7.61 -5.59
N LYS A 571 -27.62 6.38 -5.70
CA LYS A 571 -26.27 6.09 -6.24
C LYS A 571 -25.95 6.86 -7.54
N PRO A 572 -26.75 6.75 -8.62
CA PRO A 572 -26.47 7.49 -9.86
C PRO A 572 -26.63 9.01 -9.72
N LEU A 573 -27.44 9.51 -8.78
CA LEU A 573 -27.55 10.94 -8.52
C LEU A 573 -26.31 11.49 -7.84
N VAL A 574 -25.80 10.82 -6.81
CA VAL A 574 -24.53 11.19 -6.16
C VAL A 574 -23.41 11.25 -7.20
N LYS A 575 -23.37 10.29 -8.14
CA LYS A 575 -22.41 10.33 -9.26
C LYS A 575 -22.55 11.58 -10.13
N LYS A 576 -23.77 12.00 -10.44
CA LYS A 576 -24.04 13.21 -11.24
C LYS A 576 -23.63 14.47 -10.49
N VAL A 577 -23.94 14.56 -9.20
CA VAL A 577 -23.54 15.70 -8.35
C VAL A 577 -22.02 15.82 -8.29
N GLU A 578 -21.32 14.70 -8.09
CA GLU A 578 -19.85 14.64 -8.13
C GLU A 578 -19.29 15.15 -9.46
N LEU A 579 -19.86 14.69 -10.58
CA LEU A 579 -19.44 15.13 -11.92
C LEU A 579 -19.68 16.63 -12.15
N ILE A 580 -20.84 17.16 -11.74
CA ILE A 580 -21.15 18.59 -11.86
C ILE A 580 -20.17 19.41 -11.02
N ARG A 581 -19.88 18.97 -9.79
CA ARG A 581 -18.89 19.64 -8.94
C ARG A 581 -17.51 19.64 -9.61
N ASP A 582 -17.05 18.50 -10.13
CA ASP A 582 -15.75 18.42 -10.82
C ASP A 582 -15.67 19.39 -11.99
N ILE A 583 -16.75 19.53 -12.76
CA ILE A 583 -16.87 20.51 -13.84
C ILE A 583 -16.76 21.93 -13.28
N LEU A 584 -17.53 22.28 -12.25
CA LEU A 584 -17.53 23.62 -11.64
C LEU A 584 -16.17 23.99 -11.05
N THR A 585 -15.52 23.08 -10.31
CA THR A 585 -14.17 23.27 -9.76
C THR A 585 -13.16 23.49 -10.89
N SER A 586 -13.26 22.75 -11.99
CA SER A 586 -12.38 22.94 -13.15
C SER A 586 -12.58 24.31 -13.81
N TYR A 587 -13.81 24.81 -13.87
CA TYR A 587 -14.12 26.14 -14.41
C TYR A 587 -13.66 27.28 -13.49
N LEU A 588 -13.74 27.09 -12.18
CA LEU A 588 -13.25 28.06 -11.17
C LEU A 588 -11.73 28.18 -11.18
N VAL A 589 -11.00 27.08 -11.39
CA VAL A 589 -9.52 27.07 -11.47
C VAL A 589 -8.99 27.67 -12.79
N LEU A 590 -9.82 27.72 -13.84
CA LEU A 590 -9.44 28.26 -15.15
C LEU A 590 -9.76 29.75 -15.35
N ASP A 591 -10.22 30.49 -14.33
CA ASP A 591 -10.57 31.92 -14.41
C ASP A 591 -11.48 32.28 -15.61
N LEU A 592 -12.36 31.36 -16.02
CA LEU A 592 -13.28 31.58 -17.14
C LEU A 592 -14.60 32.26 -16.72
N ILE A 593 -14.69 32.74 -15.48
CA ILE A 593 -15.85 33.49 -14.97
C ILE A 593 -15.36 34.81 -14.40
N GLU A 594 -15.48 35.91 -15.17
CA GLU A 594 -15.36 37.25 -14.61
C GLU A 594 -16.47 37.48 -13.55
N PRO A 595 -16.20 38.17 -12.42
CA PRO A 595 -17.15 38.29 -11.30
C PRO A 595 -18.44 39.07 -11.58
N HIS A 596 -18.68 39.56 -12.80
CA HIS A 596 -19.76 40.49 -13.09
C HIS A 596 -20.48 40.18 -14.40
N GLN A 597 -21.34 39.16 -14.38
CA GLN A 597 -22.60 39.13 -15.15
C GLN A 597 -23.43 37.86 -14.83
N THR A 598 -24.04 37.79 -13.65
CA THR A 598 -25.18 36.89 -13.42
C THR A 598 -26.48 37.64 -13.65
N THR A 599 -27.00 37.53 -14.86
CA THR A 599 -28.41 37.77 -15.16
C THR A 599 -29.23 36.59 -14.63
N THR A 600 -30.17 36.90 -13.73
CA THR A 600 -31.41 36.16 -13.43
C THR A 600 -31.42 34.65 -13.72
N ALA A 601 -30.63 33.91 -12.96
CA ALA A 601 -30.99 32.57 -12.51
C ALA A 601 -30.52 32.50 -11.06
N SER A 602 -31.42 32.20 -10.13
CA SER A 602 -31.08 31.96 -8.74
C SER A 602 -30.18 30.73 -8.65
N SER A 603 -28.87 30.91 -8.84
CA SER A 603 -27.88 29.87 -8.62
C SER A 603 -27.74 29.73 -7.11
N ILE A 604 -28.33 28.67 -6.57
CA ILE A 604 -28.05 28.25 -5.20
C ILE A 604 -26.58 27.82 -5.19
N ILE A 605 -25.71 28.68 -4.67
CA ILE A 605 -24.31 28.36 -4.44
C ILE A 605 -24.28 27.64 -3.09
N TYR A 606 -24.21 26.32 -3.12
CA TYR A 606 -24.05 25.51 -1.92
C TYR A 606 -22.62 25.66 -1.38
N SER A 607 -22.48 25.94 -0.10
CA SER A 607 -21.15 26.11 0.52
C SER A 607 -20.47 24.76 0.82
N THR A 608 -21.26 23.68 0.91
CA THR A 608 -20.78 22.30 1.10
C THR A 608 -21.60 21.28 0.29
N GLN A 609 -21.03 20.10 0.00
CA GLN A 609 -21.80 19.00 -0.62
C GLN A 609 -22.91 18.49 0.31
N GLU A 610 -22.66 18.54 1.63
CA GLU A 610 -23.64 18.22 2.65
C GLU A 610 -24.83 19.15 2.52
N GLU A 611 -24.66 20.44 2.24
CA GLU A 611 -25.77 21.38 1.98
C GLU A 611 -26.49 21.14 0.65
N ALA A 612 -25.79 20.76 -0.42
CA ALA A 612 -26.44 20.46 -1.70
C ALA A 612 -27.25 19.15 -1.63
N MET A 613 -26.73 18.15 -0.93
CA MET A 613 -27.42 16.88 -0.68
C MET A 613 -28.45 17.01 0.42
N LYS A 614 -28.18 17.81 1.47
CA LYS A 614 -29.20 18.23 2.42
C LYS A 614 -30.29 18.95 1.69
N ASP A 615 -30.06 19.88 0.80
CA ASP A 615 -31.15 20.47 0.02
C ASP A 615 -31.83 19.44 -0.88
N LEU A 616 -31.12 18.46 -1.44
CA LEU A 616 -31.75 17.36 -2.20
C LEU A 616 -32.60 16.41 -1.32
N ILE A 617 -32.21 16.24 -0.04
CA ILE A 617 -32.81 15.35 0.97
C ILE A 617 -33.84 16.11 1.84
N LEU A 618 -33.66 17.40 2.09
CA LEU A 618 -34.45 18.34 2.90
C LEU A 618 -35.40 19.19 2.05
N PHE A 619 -35.23 19.27 0.72
CA PHE A 619 -36.39 19.59 -0.17
C PHE A 619 -37.55 18.63 0.08
N THR A 620 -37.31 17.48 0.73
CA THR A 620 -38.34 16.50 1.08
C THR A 620 -38.84 16.59 2.53
N SER A 621 -38.23 17.39 3.42
CA SER A 621 -38.62 17.43 4.84
C SER A 621 -38.83 18.82 5.45
N GLN A 622 -38.49 19.92 4.79
CA GLN A 622 -38.80 21.28 5.28
C GLN A 622 -39.47 22.10 4.19
N MET A 623 -40.73 21.79 3.86
CA MET A 623 -41.66 22.77 3.27
C MET A 623 -43.07 22.40 3.72
N ASP A 624 -43.42 22.87 4.92
CA ASP A 624 -44.80 22.93 5.44
C ASP A 624 -45.77 23.47 4.38
#